data_AF-X1G8B4-F1
#
_entry.id   AF-X1G8B4-F1
#
_cell.length_a   1.000
_cell.length_b   1.000
_cell.length_c   1.000
_cell.angle_alpha   90.00
_cell.angle_beta   90.00
_cell.angle_gamma   90.00
#
_symmetry.space_group_name_H-M   'P 1'
#
loop_
_entity.id
_entity.type
_entity.pdbx_description
1 polymer ?
#
loop_
_entity_poly.entity_id
_entity_poly.type
_entity_poly.pdbx_seq_one_letter_code
_entity_poly.pdbx_strand_id
1 'polypeptide(L)'
;SKEIKESDISLENGVIAKIEKVKKGYPFGEVLDAEGRIVTPGFIDLHIQGAGGADVLDGRRESLEVISRTCARFGTTSFLATTVFRPEGNNHHLEVASENVGSDLGGANLLGIHLEGPFISAAKRGMILPECIFFPSLEILGKILDYSKGKLRMMTIAPEIKGNLKIIGTLVREGIVASFGHSNASYEETLKGMKAGISHVTHLFNAMPSFHHRKPGPLLAIFQAKRVTAQIISDGVHLHPQILRFTYNLLGEDKCILITDGLQAMGLPEGKYIYNGVEYE
;
A
#
# COMPACT_ATOMS: atom_id res chain seq x y z
N SER A 1 15.05 16.11 5.04
CA SER A 1 14.10 17.22 4.79
C SER A 1 14.51 18.51 5.54
N LYS A 2 14.00 19.69 5.14
CA LYS A 2 14.25 20.96 5.83
C LYS A 2 13.08 21.25 6.79
N GLU A 3 13.33 21.20 8.09
CA GLU A 3 12.37 21.61 9.10
C GLU A 3 12.18 23.13 9.06
N ILE A 4 10.93 23.59 9.03
CA ILE A 4 10.58 25.02 9.10
C ILE A 4 10.03 25.28 10.50
N LYS A 5 10.70 26.16 11.25
CA LYS A 5 10.31 26.50 12.62
C LYS A 5 9.44 27.75 12.63
N GLU A 6 8.42 27.74 13.51
CA GLU A 6 7.57 28.89 13.81
C GLU A 6 7.01 29.56 12.53
N SER A 7 6.19 28.85 11.76
CA SER A 7 5.58 29.42 10.55
C SER A 7 4.11 29.03 10.49
N ASP A 8 3.33 29.84 9.78
CA ASP A 8 1.92 29.59 9.56
C ASP A 8 1.71 29.01 8.15
N ILE A 9 0.62 28.27 7.97
CA ILE A 9 0.21 27.70 6.68
C ILE A 9 -1.11 28.34 6.29
N SER A 10 -1.14 29.09 5.19
CA SER A 10 -2.39 29.65 4.67
C SER A 10 -2.96 28.75 3.58
N LEU A 11 -4.27 28.53 3.62
CA LEU A 11 -4.99 27.72 2.65
C LEU A 11 -5.93 28.61 1.84
N GLU A 12 -5.95 28.44 0.52
CA GLU A 12 -6.89 29.08 -0.40
C GLU A 12 -7.52 28.01 -1.29
N ASN A 13 -8.86 27.91 -1.29
CA ASN A 13 -9.62 26.94 -2.09
C ASN A 13 -9.11 25.48 -1.94
N GLY A 14 -8.74 25.08 -0.71
CA GLY A 14 -8.25 23.72 -0.42
C GLY A 14 -6.79 23.46 -0.80
N VAL A 15 -6.03 24.49 -1.19
CA VAL A 15 -4.61 24.39 -1.59
C VAL A 15 -3.74 25.21 -0.64
N ILE A 16 -2.53 24.73 -0.35
CA ILE A 16 -1.52 25.51 0.39
C ILE A 16 -1.12 26.72 -0.45
N ALA A 17 -1.49 27.91 0.02
CA ALA A 17 -1.16 29.17 -0.64
C ALA A 17 0.23 29.67 -0.22
N LYS A 18 0.55 29.63 1.08
CA LYS A 18 1.84 30.10 1.62
C LYS A 18 2.26 29.33 2.86
N ILE A 19 3.56 29.29 3.10
CA ILE A 19 4.19 28.83 4.34
C ILE A 19 5.15 29.92 4.81
N GLU A 20 4.67 30.81 5.67
CA GLU A 20 5.42 31.95 6.20
C GLU A 20 4.85 32.39 7.55
N LYS A 21 5.63 33.10 8.37
CA LYS A 21 5.05 33.81 9.52
C LYS A 21 4.12 34.89 9.01
N VAL A 22 2.84 34.81 9.36
CA VAL A 22 1.90 35.82 8.94
C VAL A 22 2.09 37.09 9.77
N LYS A 23 2.02 38.23 9.09
CA LYS A 23 2.12 39.55 9.73
C LYS A 23 0.83 39.84 10.51
N LYS A 24 0.97 40.48 11.67
CA LYS A 24 -0.18 41.01 12.43
C LYS A 24 -1.11 41.83 11.51
N GLY A 25 -2.41 41.54 11.58
CA GLY A 25 -3.46 42.28 10.86
C GLY A 25 -3.86 41.73 9.50
N TYR A 26 -3.41 40.53 9.11
CA TYR A 26 -3.93 39.84 7.93
C TYR A 26 -5.38 39.39 8.17
N PRO A 27 -6.32 39.61 7.23
CA PRO A 27 -7.69 39.12 7.37
C PRO A 27 -7.70 37.62 7.12
N PHE A 28 -7.81 36.84 8.19
CA PHE A 28 -8.01 35.40 8.09
C PHE A 28 -9.50 35.07 8.10
N GLY A 29 -9.86 33.93 7.49
CA GLY A 29 -11.10 33.25 7.80
C GLY A 29 -10.97 32.52 9.14
N GLU A 30 -11.14 31.21 9.12
CA GLU A 30 -10.88 30.35 10.28
C GLU A 30 -9.38 30.23 10.56
N VAL A 31 -8.99 30.27 11.84
CA VAL A 31 -7.61 30.12 12.31
C VAL A 31 -7.55 28.95 13.29
N LEU A 32 -6.65 28.01 13.04
CA LEU A 32 -6.36 26.88 13.92
C LEU A 32 -4.95 27.05 14.50
N ASP A 33 -4.86 27.18 15.82
CA ASP A 33 -3.58 27.17 16.54
C ASP A 33 -3.09 25.72 16.68
N ALA A 34 -1.88 25.43 16.20
CA ALA A 34 -1.27 24.11 16.35
C ALA A 34 -0.81 23.81 17.78
N GLU A 35 -0.83 24.81 18.68
CA GLU A 35 -0.41 24.75 20.09
C GLU A 35 1.00 24.16 20.26
N GLY A 36 1.92 24.53 19.38
CA GLY A 36 3.30 24.04 19.38
C GLY A 36 3.49 22.60 18.87
N ARG A 37 2.46 21.97 18.30
CA ARG A 37 2.57 20.65 17.66
C ARG A 37 3.22 20.74 16.28
N ILE A 38 3.70 19.61 15.78
CA ILE A 38 4.24 19.47 14.43
C ILE A 38 3.08 19.36 13.45
N VAL A 39 3.11 20.20 12.41
CA VAL A 39 2.26 20.06 11.23
C VAL A 39 3.10 19.41 10.12
N THR A 40 2.54 18.37 9.51
CA THR A 40 3.17 17.58 8.45
C THR A 40 2.18 17.45 7.29
N PRO A 41 2.64 17.21 6.05
CA PRO A 41 1.78 16.65 5.02
C PRO A 41 1.03 15.43 5.57
N GLY A 42 -0.23 15.29 5.17
CA GLY A 42 -1.02 14.11 5.53
C GLY A 42 -0.38 12.83 5.00
N PHE A 43 -0.50 11.73 5.74
CA PHE A 43 0.09 10.46 5.32
C PHE A 43 -0.65 9.88 4.11
N ILE A 44 0.08 9.12 3.29
CA ILE A 44 -0.46 8.36 2.17
C ILE A 44 -0.18 6.89 2.43
N ASP A 45 -1.23 6.10 2.63
CA ASP A 45 -1.10 4.66 2.84
C ASP A 45 -1.29 3.89 1.54
N LEU A 46 -0.24 3.23 1.07
CA LEU A 46 -0.27 2.50 -0.19
C LEU A 46 -0.80 1.07 -0.05
N HIS A 47 -1.00 0.59 1.17
CA HIS A 47 -1.34 -0.81 1.42
C HIS A 47 -2.22 -0.93 2.67
N ILE A 48 -3.54 -1.00 2.46
CA ILE A 48 -4.55 -1.15 3.51
C ILE A 48 -5.78 -1.89 3.00
N GLN A 49 -6.16 -2.97 3.69
CA GLN A 49 -7.30 -3.82 3.34
C GLN A 49 -8.57 -3.40 4.07
N GLY A 50 -8.44 -2.90 5.30
CA GLY A 50 -9.56 -2.53 6.13
C GLY A 50 -9.19 -1.64 7.31
N ALA A 51 -10.21 -1.06 7.93
CA ALA A 51 -10.11 -0.25 9.14
C ALA A 51 -11.51 -0.03 9.74
N GLY A 52 -11.58 0.24 11.04
CA GLY A 52 -12.80 0.68 11.71
C GLY A 52 -13.94 -0.35 11.70
N GLY A 53 -13.62 -1.63 11.56
CA GLY A 53 -14.55 -2.73 11.43
C GLY A 53 -15.04 -3.03 10.01
N ALA A 54 -14.47 -2.35 9.00
CA ALA A 54 -14.80 -2.55 7.59
C ALA A 54 -13.60 -3.06 6.80
N ASP A 55 -13.88 -3.80 5.73
CA ASP A 55 -12.90 -4.34 4.78
C ASP A 55 -13.28 -3.93 3.35
N VAL A 56 -12.30 -3.71 2.47
CA VAL A 56 -12.54 -3.44 1.05
C VAL A 56 -13.32 -4.59 0.40
N LEU A 57 -13.10 -5.84 0.82
CA LEU A 57 -13.79 -7.04 0.34
C LEU A 57 -15.30 -7.06 0.63
N ASP A 58 -15.79 -6.21 1.55
CA ASP A 58 -17.23 -6.06 1.78
C ASP A 58 -17.96 -5.62 0.51
N GLY A 59 -17.27 -4.94 -0.41
CA GLY A 59 -17.83 -4.48 -1.68
C GLY A 59 -19.02 -3.53 -1.50
N ARG A 60 -18.90 -2.60 -0.55
CA ARG A 60 -19.91 -1.59 -0.22
C ARG A 60 -19.26 -0.22 -0.09
N ARG A 61 -19.96 0.82 -0.55
CA ARG A 61 -19.49 2.20 -0.40
C ARG A 61 -19.36 2.58 1.09
N GLU A 62 -20.30 2.14 1.91
CA GLU A 62 -20.33 2.40 3.35
C GLU A 62 -19.08 1.86 4.04
N SER A 63 -18.57 0.71 3.61
CA SER A 63 -17.32 0.14 4.11
C SER A 63 -16.11 1.03 3.76
N LEU A 64 -16.06 1.55 2.52
CA LEU A 64 -15.01 2.51 2.11
C LEU A 64 -15.08 3.82 2.90
N GLU A 65 -16.28 4.30 3.23
CA GLU A 65 -16.47 5.48 4.07
C GLU A 65 -15.99 5.26 5.51
N VAL A 66 -16.24 4.08 6.09
CA VAL A 66 -15.71 3.70 7.41
C VAL A 66 -14.18 3.65 7.39
N ILE A 67 -13.59 3.02 6.37
CA ILE A 67 -12.14 2.95 6.19
C ILE A 67 -11.57 4.37 6.06
N SER A 68 -12.13 5.17 5.15
CA SER A 68 -11.72 6.55 4.87
C SER A 68 -11.71 7.43 6.12
N ARG A 69 -12.79 7.42 6.91
CA ARG A 69 -12.87 8.19 8.17
C ARG A 69 -11.89 7.68 9.23
N THR A 70 -11.70 6.37 9.31
CA THR A 70 -10.77 5.78 10.28
C THR A 70 -9.32 6.14 9.94
N CYS A 71 -8.93 6.08 8.67
CA CYS A 71 -7.63 6.54 8.18
C CYS A 71 -7.39 8.02 8.53
N ALA A 72 -8.37 8.90 8.25
CA ALA A 72 -8.27 10.33 8.55
C ALA A 72 -8.08 10.61 10.04
N ARG A 73 -8.76 9.85 10.91
CA ARG A 73 -8.61 9.95 12.37
C ARG A 73 -7.18 9.71 12.85
N PHE A 74 -6.39 8.94 12.10
CA PHE A 74 -4.98 8.65 12.41
C PHE A 74 -3.98 9.44 11.54
N GLY A 75 -4.44 10.48 10.83
CA GLY A 75 -3.57 11.37 10.05
C GLY A 75 -3.30 10.93 8.61
N THR A 76 -3.85 9.79 8.17
CA THR A 76 -3.80 9.38 6.76
C THR A 76 -4.84 10.15 5.97
N THR A 77 -4.39 10.92 4.99
CA THR A 77 -5.27 11.76 4.15
C THR A 77 -5.55 11.16 2.79
N SER A 78 -4.84 10.10 2.41
CA SER A 78 -5.04 9.40 1.16
C SER A 78 -4.61 7.95 1.27
N PHE A 79 -5.25 7.06 0.51
CA PHE A 79 -4.91 5.64 0.55
C PHE A 79 -5.19 4.92 -0.77
N LEU A 80 -4.54 3.76 -0.97
CA LEU A 80 -4.95 2.76 -1.95
C LEU A 80 -5.79 1.70 -1.24
N ALA A 81 -6.96 1.38 -1.80
CA ALA A 81 -7.75 0.24 -1.33
C ALA A 81 -7.04 -1.04 -1.75
N THR A 82 -6.48 -1.78 -0.78
CA THR A 82 -5.84 -3.07 -1.05
C THR A 82 -6.83 -4.19 -0.97
N THR A 83 -6.81 -5.07 -1.97
CA THR A 83 -7.70 -6.22 -2.01
C THR A 83 -7.12 -7.33 -2.88
N VAL A 84 -7.88 -8.41 -3.05
CA VAL A 84 -7.53 -9.59 -3.85
C VAL A 84 -8.50 -9.77 -5.01
N PHE A 85 -8.14 -10.61 -5.98
CA PHE A 85 -9.02 -11.00 -7.07
C PHE A 85 -9.41 -12.47 -6.93
N ARG A 86 -10.68 -12.78 -7.20
CA ARG A 86 -11.27 -14.13 -7.14
C ARG A 86 -11.65 -14.57 -8.57
N PRO A 87 -10.82 -15.34 -9.29
CA PRO A 87 -11.04 -15.67 -10.70
C PRO A 87 -12.38 -16.35 -11.01
N GLU A 88 -12.84 -17.19 -10.08
CA GLU A 88 -14.09 -17.95 -10.18
C GLU A 88 -15.21 -17.35 -9.32
N GLY A 89 -14.94 -16.22 -8.64
CA GLY A 89 -15.84 -15.60 -7.68
C GLY A 89 -16.36 -14.25 -8.12
N ASN A 90 -17.16 -13.64 -7.25
CA ASN A 90 -17.58 -12.25 -7.39
C ASN A 90 -16.42 -11.31 -7.06
N ASN A 91 -16.22 -10.28 -7.90
CA ASN A 91 -15.23 -9.23 -7.73
C ASN A 91 -15.85 -7.82 -7.65
N HIS A 92 -17.12 -7.74 -7.25
CA HIS A 92 -17.86 -6.48 -7.10
C HIS A 92 -17.14 -5.45 -6.21
N HIS A 93 -16.34 -5.90 -5.24
CA HIS A 93 -15.52 -5.01 -4.42
C HIS A 93 -14.54 -4.15 -5.21
N LEU A 94 -14.01 -4.67 -6.33
CA LEU A 94 -13.17 -3.88 -7.24
C LEU A 94 -13.98 -2.80 -7.95
N GLU A 95 -15.21 -3.11 -8.39
CA GLU A 95 -16.08 -2.13 -9.05
C GLU A 95 -16.42 -0.99 -8.10
N VAL A 96 -16.85 -1.34 -6.88
CA VAL A 96 -17.19 -0.37 -5.85
C VAL A 96 -15.99 0.49 -5.48
N ALA A 97 -14.80 -0.10 -5.29
CA ALA A 97 -13.59 0.67 -5.05
C ALA A 97 -13.31 1.63 -6.22
N SER A 98 -13.37 1.15 -7.47
CA SER A 98 -13.10 1.94 -8.67
C SER A 98 -14.07 3.11 -8.88
N GLU A 99 -15.36 2.89 -8.63
CA GLU A 99 -16.41 3.91 -8.77
C GLU A 99 -16.27 5.03 -7.74
N ASN A 100 -15.67 4.75 -6.59
CA ASN A 100 -15.52 5.70 -5.49
C ASN A 100 -14.14 6.39 -5.45
N VAL A 101 -13.22 6.08 -6.36
CA VAL A 101 -11.91 6.77 -6.47
C VAL A 101 -12.10 8.26 -6.75
N GLY A 102 -11.56 9.09 -5.86
CA GLY A 102 -11.68 10.56 -5.93
C GLY A 102 -13.05 11.11 -5.54
N SER A 103 -13.98 10.27 -5.11
CA SER A 103 -15.23 10.72 -4.50
C SER A 103 -15.03 11.12 -3.04
N ASP A 104 -15.91 11.96 -2.52
CA ASP A 104 -15.93 12.27 -1.09
C ASP A 104 -16.50 11.08 -0.29
N LEU A 105 -15.66 10.53 0.59
CA LEU A 105 -15.98 9.44 1.52
C LEU A 105 -16.04 9.92 2.98
N GLY A 106 -15.92 11.23 3.21
CA GLY A 106 -15.95 11.88 4.52
C GLY A 106 -14.65 11.82 5.31
N GLY A 107 -13.54 11.40 4.70
CA GLY A 107 -12.24 11.25 5.35
C GLY A 107 -11.07 11.23 4.36
N ALA A 108 -10.18 10.26 4.48
CA ALA A 108 -9.05 10.08 3.57
C ALA A 108 -9.50 9.83 2.12
N ASN A 109 -8.79 10.39 1.15
CA ASN A 109 -9.07 10.23 -0.27
C ASN A 109 -8.66 8.83 -0.77
N LEU A 110 -9.59 8.13 -1.41
CA LEU A 110 -9.27 6.91 -2.14
C LEU A 110 -8.59 7.25 -3.47
N LEU A 111 -7.30 6.92 -3.62
CA LEU A 111 -6.48 7.26 -4.80
C LEU A 111 -6.55 6.20 -5.91
N GLY A 112 -7.00 5.00 -5.57
CA GLY A 112 -7.08 3.86 -6.47
C GLY A 112 -6.96 2.54 -5.73
N ILE A 113 -6.66 1.49 -6.50
CA ILE A 113 -6.61 0.12 -6.02
C ILE A 113 -5.18 -0.39 -6.01
N HIS A 114 -4.82 -1.10 -4.96
CA HIS A 114 -3.68 -2.00 -4.92
C HIS A 114 -4.21 -3.44 -4.92
N LEU A 115 -3.86 -4.23 -5.93
CA LEU A 115 -4.27 -5.63 -5.98
C LEU A 115 -3.14 -6.53 -5.49
N GLU A 116 -3.34 -7.23 -4.39
CA GLU A 116 -2.35 -8.15 -3.82
C GLU A 116 -2.50 -9.55 -4.44
N GLY A 117 -1.80 -9.79 -5.55
CA GLY A 117 -1.99 -10.98 -6.39
C GLY A 117 -2.89 -10.70 -7.61
N PRO A 118 -3.46 -11.74 -8.26
CA PRO A 118 -3.47 -13.15 -7.87
C PRO A 118 -2.24 -13.95 -8.32
N PHE A 119 -1.34 -13.34 -9.11
CA PHE A 119 -0.20 -14.04 -9.71
C PHE A 119 1.01 -14.08 -8.77
N ILE A 120 0.81 -14.70 -7.61
CA ILE A 120 1.79 -14.80 -6.52
C ILE A 120 2.15 -16.25 -6.24
N SER A 121 3.17 -16.47 -5.40
CA SER A 121 3.62 -17.79 -5.00
C SER A 121 2.73 -18.38 -3.92
N ALA A 122 2.11 -19.53 -4.19
CA ALA A 122 1.32 -20.25 -3.18
C ALA A 122 2.15 -20.61 -1.93
N ALA A 123 3.46 -20.86 -2.10
CA ALA A 123 4.38 -21.15 -1.00
C ALA A 123 4.62 -19.93 -0.07
N LYS A 124 4.28 -18.73 -0.53
CA LYS A 124 4.45 -17.47 0.18
C LYS A 124 3.13 -16.69 0.25
N ARG A 125 1.99 -17.39 0.28
CA ARG A 125 0.66 -16.75 0.29
C ARG A 125 0.32 -15.93 1.53
N GLY A 126 0.98 -16.18 2.67
CA GLY A 126 0.60 -15.53 3.94
C GLY A 126 -0.87 -15.80 4.27
N MET A 127 -1.63 -14.74 4.53
CA MET A 127 -3.07 -14.80 4.84
C MET A 127 -3.98 -14.77 3.61
N ILE A 128 -3.42 -14.70 2.39
CA ILE A 128 -4.19 -14.75 1.15
C ILE A 128 -4.79 -16.15 0.99
N LEU A 129 -6.10 -16.16 0.74
CA LEU A 129 -6.88 -17.37 0.55
C LEU A 129 -6.42 -18.10 -0.74
N PRO A 130 -6.31 -19.45 -0.72
CA PRO A 130 -5.84 -20.21 -1.87
C PRO A 130 -6.61 -19.95 -3.18
N GLU A 131 -7.92 -19.74 -3.10
CA GLU A 131 -8.80 -19.44 -4.25
C GLU A 131 -8.51 -18.07 -4.89
N CYS A 132 -7.78 -17.19 -4.21
CA CYS A 132 -7.34 -15.90 -4.74
C CYS A 132 -5.97 -15.98 -5.44
N ILE A 133 -5.38 -17.18 -5.55
CA ILE A 133 -4.06 -17.39 -6.18
C ILE A 133 -4.28 -18.11 -7.50
N PHE A 134 -3.75 -17.54 -8.58
CA PHE A 134 -3.98 -18.06 -9.92
C PHE A 134 -2.71 -18.05 -10.78
N PHE A 135 -2.70 -18.90 -11.81
CA PHE A 135 -1.60 -18.91 -12.77
C PHE A 135 -1.61 -17.63 -13.62
N PRO A 136 -0.42 -17.11 -14.00
CA PRO A 136 -0.33 -15.92 -14.82
C PRO A 136 -1.10 -16.06 -16.14
N SER A 137 -2.06 -15.16 -16.38
CA SER A 137 -2.89 -15.15 -17.57
C SER A 137 -3.21 -13.72 -18.01
N LEU A 138 -3.01 -13.43 -19.30
CA LEU A 138 -3.39 -12.13 -19.87
C LEU A 138 -4.92 -11.97 -19.93
N GLU A 139 -5.67 -13.06 -20.05
CA GLU A 139 -7.13 -13.01 -19.98
C GLU A 139 -7.59 -12.59 -18.58
N ILE A 140 -7.02 -13.19 -17.53
CA ILE A 140 -7.32 -12.81 -16.15
C ILE A 140 -6.86 -11.39 -15.85
N LEU A 141 -5.69 -10.98 -16.34
CA LEU A 141 -5.26 -9.58 -16.24
C LEU A 141 -6.27 -8.64 -16.93
N GLY A 142 -6.77 -9.00 -18.11
CA GLY A 142 -7.82 -8.23 -18.79
C GLY A 142 -9.05 -8.04 -17.93
N LYS A 143 -9.58 -9.13 -17.34
CA LYS A 143 -10.72 -9.06 -16.40
C LYS A 143 -10.42 -8.14 -15.21
N ILE A 144 -9.23 -8.25 -14.61
CA ILE A 144 -8.81 -7.37 -13.51
C ILE A 144 -8.84 -5.90 -13.93
N LEU A 145 -8.32 -5.57 -15.12
CA LEU A 145 -8.29 -4.20 -15.64
C LEU A 145 -9.70 -3.68 -15.92
N ASP A 146 -10.58 -4.52 -16.46
CA ASP A 146 -11.99 -4.20 -16.72
C ASP A 146 -12.72 -3.86 -15.40
N TYR A 147 -12.62 -4.74 -14.39
CA TYR A 147 -13.18 -4.50 -13.05
C TYR A 147 -12.61 -3.23 -12.42
N SER A 148 -11.32 -2.98 -12.63
CA SER A 148 -10.62 -1.83 -12.04
C SER A 148 -10.96 -0.51 -12.75
N LYS A 149 -11.59 -0.50 -13.93
CA LYS A 149 -12.01 0.73 -14.66
C LYS A 149 -10.89 1.79 -14.76
N GLY A 150 -9.65 1.36 -14.99
CA GLY A 150 -8.47 2.23 -15.07
C GLY A 150 -7.98 2.82 -13.73
N LYS A 151 -8.45 2.29 -12.60
CA LYS A 151 -8.10 2.74 -11.24
C LYS A 151 -7.11 1.84 -10.50
N LEU A 152 -6.66 0.76 -11.12
CA LEU A 152 -5.58 -0.06 -10.59
C LEU A 152 -4.27 0.75 -10.62
N ARG A 153 -3.64 0.95 -9.47
CA ARG A 153 -2.39 1.72 -9.33
C ARG A 153 -1.19 0.83 -9.09
N MET A 154 -1.40 -0.27 -8.39
CA MET A 154 -0.35 -1.20 -8.01
C MET A 154 -0.87 -2.63 -8.04
N MET A 155 -0.03 -3.57 -8.44
CA MET A 155 -0.32 -5.00 -8.36
C MET A 155 0.89 -5.74 -7.79
N THR A 156 0.68 -6.52 -6.73
CA THR A 156 1.69 -7.40 -6.15
C THR A 156 1.81 -8.69 -6.96
N ILE A 157 3.04 -9.05 -7.33
CA ILE A 157 3.33 -10.09 -8.30
C ILE A 157 4.67 -10.79 -7.99
N ALA A 158 4.70 -12.11 -8.16
CA ALA A 158 5.87 -12.94 -7.87
C ALA A 158 6.65 -13.25 -9.16
N PRO A 159 7.86 -12.68 -9.37
CA PRO A 159 8.54 -12.73 -10.67
C PRO A 159 9.04 -14.13 -11.09
N GLU A 160 9.18 -15.06 -10.14
CA GLU A 160 9.63 -16.43 -10.39
C GLU A 160 8.55 -17.30 -11.07
N ILE A 161 7.28 -16.92 -10.97
CA ILE A 161 6.20 -17.70 -11.54
C ILE A 161 6.22 -17.55 -13.07
N LYS A 162 6.25 -18.69 -13.77
CA LYS A 162 6.32 -18.74 -15.24
C LYS A 162 5.19 -17.93 -15.86
N GLY A 163 5.56 -16.92 -16.67
CA GLY A 163 4.63 -16.01 -17.34
C GLY A 163 4.57 -14.61 -16.71
N ASN A 164 4.94 -14.45 -15.44
CA ASN A 164 4.83 -13.17 -14.75
C ASN A 164 5.74 -12.08 -15.31
N LEU A 165 6.90 -12.39 -15.88
CA LEU A 165 7.74 -11.37 -16.53
C LEU A 165 6.98 -10.66 -17.68
N LYS A 166 6.11 -11.39 -18.40
CA LYS A 166 5.26 -10.79 -19.44
C LYS A 166 4.14 -9.95 -18.82
N ILE A 167 3.54 -10.41 -17.73
CA ILE A 167 2.50 -9.66 -17.00
C ILE A 167 3.08 -8.35 -16.44
N ILE A 168 4.25 -8.40 -15.79
CA ILE A 168 4.98 -7.22 -15.29
C ILE A 168 5.18 -6.21 -16.42
N GLY A 169 5.68 -6.65 -17.57
CA GLY A 169 5.86 -5.77 -18.73
C GLY A 169 4.55 -5.19 -19.29
N THR A 170 3.41 -5.86 -19.11
CA THR A 170 2.10 -5.29 -19.44
C THR A 170 1.66 -4.26 -18.40
N LEU A 171 1.75 -4.57 -17.10
CA LEU A 171 1.41 -3.63 -16.03
C LEU A 171 2.14 -2.28 -16.21
N VAL A 172 3.45 -2.33 -16.47
CA VAL A 172 4.27 -1.12 -16.66
C VAL A 172 3.82 -0.32 -17.89
N ARG A 173 3.45 -0.98 -18.98
CA ARG A 173 2.94 -0.29 -20.19
C ARG A 173 1.59 0.38 -19.95
N GLU A 174 0.76 -0.20 -19.08
CA GLU A 174 -0.52 0.38 -18.64
C GLU A 174 -0.34 1.45 -17.54
N GLY A 175 0.90 1.78 -17.15
CA GLY A 175 1.18 2.75 -16.09
C GLY A 175 0.87 2.26 -14.67
N ILE A 176 0.79 0.94 -14.47
CA ILE A 176 0.53 0.28 -13.18
C ILE A 176 1.86 -0.15 -12.56
N VAL A 177 2.02 0.12 -11.26
CA VAL A 177 3.21 -0.30 -10.50
C VAL A 177 3.18 -1.82 -10.30
N ALA A 178 4.14 -2.52 -10.88
CA ALA A 178 4.42 -3.91 -10.55
C ALA A 178 5.24 -3.96 -9.25
N SER A 179 4.64 -4.50 -8.19
CA SER A 179 5.27 -4.64 -6.87
C SER A 179 5.70 -6.08 -6.62
N PHE A 180 6.95 -6.30 -6.23
CA PHE A 180 7.42 -7.61 -5.79
C PHE A 180 6.76 -7.98 -4.47
N GLY A 181 6.21 -9.18 -4.32
CA GLY A 181 5.70 -9.65 -3.03
C GLY A 181 5.10 -11.04 -3.14
N HIS A 182 4.86 -11.69 -1.99
CA HIS A 182 4.35 -13.05 -1.92
C HIS A 182 5.10 -14.00 -2.86
N SER A 183 6.42 -13.94 -2.82
CA SER A 183 7.31 -14.52 -3.82
C SER A 183 8.36 -15.37 -3.14
N ASN A 184 8.65 -16.54 -3.71
CA ASN A 184 9.74 -17.42 -3.31
C ASN A 184 10.97 -17.27 -4.22
N ALA A 185 11.08 -16.14 -4.93
CA ALA A 185 12.11 -15.91 -5.93
C ALA A 185 13.55 -16.01 -5.38
N SER A 186 14.45 -16.52 -6.22
CA SER A 186 15.88 -16.39 -6.03
C SER A 186 16.35 -14.94 -6.24
N TYR A 187 17.62 -14.68 -5.93
CA TYR A 187 18.28 -13.41 -6.26
C TYR A 187 18.19 -13.10 -7.76
N GLU A 188 18.51 -14.08 -8.62
CA GLU A 188 18.50 -13.96 -10.07
C GLU A 188 17.09 -13.74 -10.64
N GLU A 189 16.09 -14.42 -10.09
CA GLU A 189 14.68 -14.24 -10.48
C GLU A 189 14.17 -12.85 -10.08
N THR A 190 14.60 -12.36 -8.92
CA THR A 190 14.29 -11.00 -8.47
C THR A 190 14.90 -9.96 -9.41
N LEU A 191 16.16 -10.14 -9.82
CA LEU A 191 16.80 -9.26 -10.83
C LEU A 191 16.08 -9.30 -12.18
N LYS A 192 15.61 -10.48 -12.62
CA LYS A 192 14.79 -10.60 -13.85
C LYS A 192 13.48 -9.83 -13.72
N GLY A 193 12.81 -9.92 -12.57
CA GLY A 193 11.60 -9.15 -12.28
C GLY A 193 11.83 -7.64 -12.32
N MET A 194 12.89 -7.15 -11.68
CA MET A 194 13.29 -5.73 -11.73
C MET A 194 13.62 -5.29 -13.16
N LYS A 195 14.33 -6.12 -13.93
CA LYS A 195 14.60 -5.85 -15.35
C LYS A 195 13.33 -5.81 -16.20
N ALA A 196 12.32 -6.62 -15.87
CA ALA A 196 11.01 -6.59 -16.52
C ALA A 196 10.18 -5.37 -16.13
N GLY A 197 10.54 -4.67 -15.04
CA GLY A 197 9.96 -3.38 -14.66
C GLY A 197 9.36 -3.33 -13.26
N ILE A 198 9.60 -4.31 -12.39
CA ILE A 198 9.29 -4.17 -10.96
C ILE A 198 10.04 -2.95 -10.40
N SER A 199 9.29 -2.03 -9.81
CA SER A 199 9.79 -0.78 -9.22
C SER A 199 9.43 -0.62 -7.75
N HIS A 200 8.68 -1.56 -7.17
CA HIS A 200 8.23 -1.52 -5.80
C HIS A 200 8.32 -2.90 -5.12
N VAL A 201 8.33 -2.93 -3.79
CA VAL A 201 8.30 -4.15 -2.98
C VAL A 201 7.19 -4.03 -1.94
N THR A 202 6.35 -5.05 -1.88
CA THR A 202 5.27 -5.23 -0.91
C THR A 202 5.87 -5.74 0.41
N HIS A 203 5.44 -5.13 1.53
CA HIS A 203 5.79 -5.44 2.92
C HIS A 203 7.13 -6.18 3.12
N LEU A 204 8.25 -5.49 2.85
CA LEU A 204 9.60 -6.06 2.88
C LEU A 204 9.84 -7.00 4.07
N PHE A 205 10.52 -8.12 3.81
CA PHE A 205 10.72 -9.31 4.67
C PHE A 205 9.51 -10.24 4.86
N ASN A 206 8.28 -9.72 4.80
CA ASN A 206 7.07 -10.54 4.95
C ASN A 206 6.80 -11.33 3.67
N ALA A 207 6.28 -12.56 3.82
CA ALA A 207 5.94 -13.41 2.68
C ALA A 207 7.05 -13.55 1.60
N MET A 208 8.32 -13.61 2.02
CA MET A 208 9.48 -13.82 1.14
C MET A 208 10.56 -14.71 1.78
N PRO A 209 11.56 -15.23 1.03
CA PRO A 209 12.70 -15.93 1.61
C PRO A 209 13.53 -15.05 2.55
N SER A 210 13.94 -15.63 3.68
CA SER A 210 14.92 -15.01 4.58
C SER A 210 16.31 -14.93 3.96
N PHE A 211 17.15 -14.06 4.48
CA PHE A 211 18.51 -13.87 4.01
C PHE A 211 19.41 -15.05 4.40
N HIS A 212 20.12 -15.65 3.44
CA HIS A 212 21.09 -16.71 3.69
C HIS A 212 22.36 -16.54 2.85
N HIS A 213 23.54 -16.70 3.45
CA HIS A 213 24.85 -16.39 2.85
C HIS A 213 25.14 -17.07 1.49
N ARG A 214 24.66 -18.32 1.26
CA ARG A 214 24.80 -19.03 -0.04
C ARG A 214 23.60 -18.90 -0.98
N LYS A 215 22.48 -18.43 -0.47
CA LYS A 215 21.20 -18.28 -1.19
C LYS A 215 20.57 -16.98 -0.72
N PRO A 216 21.07 -15.83 -1.18
CA PRO A 216 20.75 -14.53 -0.58
C PRO A 216 19.29 -14.10 -0.78
N GLY A 217 18.58 -14.78 -1.69
CA GLY A 217 17.15 -14.56 -1.93
C GLY A 217 16.88 -13.17 -2.50
N PRO A 218 15.63 -12.70 -2.41
CA PRO A 218 15.23 -11.43 -3.01
C PRO A 218 15.78 -10.23 -2.26
N LEU A 219 15.99 -10.35 -0.94
CA LEU A 219 16.39 -9.25 -0.06
C LEU A 219 17.70 -8.58 -0.53
N LEU A 220 18.72 -9.36 -0.91
CA LEU A 220 19.97 -8.77 -1.40
C LEU A 220 19.77 -7.99 -2.70
N ALA A 221 18.97 -8.52 -3.64
CA ALA A 221 18.67 -7.82 -4.89
C ALA A 221 17.92 -6.50 -4.63
N ILE A 222 16.97 -6.52 -3.69
CA ILE A 222 16.19 -5.35 -3.28
C ILE A 222 17.07 -4.29 -2.64
N PHE A 223 17.93 -4.64 -1.68
CA PHE A 223 18.83 -3.68 -1.04
C PHE A 223 19.84 -3.05 -2.02
N GLN A 224 20.29 -3.82 -3.02
CA GLN A 224 21.19 -3.33 -4.05
C GLN A 224 20.49 -2.50 -5.15
N ALA A 225 19.16 -2.57 -5.23
CA ALA A 225 18.40 -1.87 -6.26
C ALA A 225 18.42 -0.35 -6.02
N LYS A 226 18.79 0.38 -7.07
CA LYS A 226 18.91 1.85 -7.02
C LYS A 226 17.57 2.58 -7.13
N ARG A 227 16.57 1.97 -7.78
CA ARG A 227 15.30 2.62 -8.18
C ARG A 227 14.06 1.86 -7.69
N VAL A 228 14.22 0.98 -6.71
CA VAL A 228 13.12 0.20 -6.15
C VAL A 228 12.81 0.74 -4.76
N THR A 229 11.57 1.13 -4.53
CA THR A 229 11.07 1.49 -3.20
C THR A 229 10.45 0.29 -2.53
N ALA A 230 10.36 0.28 -1.20
CA ALA A 230 9.89 -0.86 -0.44
C ALA A 230 8.94 -0.42 0.67
N GLN A 231 7.80 -1.12 0.76
CA GLN A 231 6.83 -0.97 1.83
C GLN A 231 7.38 -1.58 3.13
N ILE A 232 7.24 -0.85 4.23
CA ILE A 232 7.69 -1.25 5.55
C ILE A 232 6.50 -1.14 6.52
N ILE A 233 6.14 -2.24 7.15
CA ILE A 233 5.19 -2.26 8.27
C ILE A 233 6.02 -1.99 9.54
N SER A 234 5.80 -0.84 10.17
CA SER A 234 6.64 -0.34 11.28
C SER A 234 5.96 -0.42 12.64
N ASP A 235 5.19 -1.48 12.90
CA ASP A 235 4.44 -1.71 14.14
C ASP A 235 5.28 -2.35 15.27
N GLY A 236 6.48 -2.83 14.95
CA GLY A 236 7.35 -3.54 15.90
C GLY A 236 7.02 -5.03 16.09
N VAL A 237 5.96 -5.53 15.44
CA VAL A 237 5.53 -6.93 15.47
C VAL A 237 5.92 -7.63 14.18
N HIS A 238 5.57 -7.07 13.03
CA HIS A 238 5.96 -7.60 11.72
C HIS A 238 7.47 -7.58 11.55
N LEU A 239 8.11 -6.51 12.04
CA LEU A 239 9.55 -6.34 12.01
C LEU A 239 10.08 -5.95 13.38
N HIS A 240 11.09 -6.69 13.85
CA HIS A 240 11.84 -6.29 15.03
C HIS A 240 12.41 -4.87 14.86
N PRO A 241 12.40 -4.00 15.89
CA PRO A 241 12.86 -2.60 15.76
C PRO A 241 14.28 -2.42 15.18
N GLN A 242 15.18 -3.37 15.45
CA GLN A 242 16.53 -3.35 14.86
C GLN A 242 16.54 -3.66 13.36
N ILE A 243 15.59 -4.46 12.86
CA ILE A 243 15.41 -4.69 11.42
C ILE A 243 14.84 -3.45 10.75
N LEU A 244 13.94 -2.72 11.40
CA LEU A 244 13.47 -1.41 10.89
C LEU A 244 14.65 -0.44 10.74
N ARG A 245 15.48 -0.30 11.78
CA ARG A 245 16.66 0.57 11.75
C ARG A 245 17.67 0.14 10.68
N PHE A 246 17.95 -1.15 10.59
CA PHE A 246 18.84 -1.72 9.57
C PHE A 246 18.35 -1.39 8.15
N THR A 247 17.07 -1.62 7.90
CA THR A 247 16.43 -1.35 6.60
C THR A 247 16.51 0.12 6.23
N TYR A 248 16.16 1.01 7.17
CA TYR A 248 16.25 2.45 6.96
C TYR A 248 17.68 2.89 6.60
N ASN A 249 18.68 2.36 7.30
CA ASN A 249 20.08 2.70 7.03
C ASN A 249 20.56 2.23 5.64
N LEU A 250 20.00 1.13 5.11
CA LEU A 250 20.38 0.61 3.79
C LEU A 250 19.60 1.25 2.64
N LEU A 251 18.30 1.46 2.82
CA LEU A 251 17.43 1.99 1.76
C LEU A 251 17.38 3.52 1.75
N GLY A 252 17.48 4.15 2.92
CA GLY A 252 17.32 5.59 3.07
C GLY A 252 15.86 6.05 3.02
N GLU A 253 15.67 7.35 3.26
CA GLU A 253 14.35 7.99 3.35
C GLU A 253 13.56 7.93 2.03
N ASP A 254 14.24 8.02 0.88
CA ASP A 254 13.57 8.04 -0.44
C ASP A 254 13.00 6.68 -0.87
N LYS A 255 13.45 5.58 -0.23
CA LYS A 255 13.08 4.22 -0.63
C LYS A 255 12.27 3.45 0.41
N CYS A 256 12.24 3.92 1.66
CA CYS A 256 11.38 3.34 2.69
C CYS A 256 10.01 3.99 2.65
N ILE A 257 8.98 3.23 2.27
CA ILE A 257 7.59 3.69 2.28
C ILE A 257 6.88 3.02 3.43
N LEU A 258 6.40 3.79 4.40
CA LEU A 258 5.62 3.22 5.50
C LEU A 258 4.20 2.88 5.01
N ILE A 259 3.72 1.73 5.43
CA ILE A 259 2.34 1.26 5.21
C ILE A 259 1.77 0.74 6.52
N THR A 260 0.45 0.63 6.60
CA THR A 260 -0.18 -0.07 7.73
C THR A 260 -0.29 -1.56 7.49
N ASP A 261 -0.59 -1.99 6.26
CA ASP A 261 -1.14 -3.33 5.99
C ASP A 261 -2.36 -3.62 6.89
N GLY A 262 -3.15 -2.56 7.11
CA GLY A 262 -4.22 -2.54 8.09
C GLY A 262 -5.39 -3.42 7.67
N LEU A 263 -5.84 -4.26 8.60
CA LEU A 263 -7.05 -5.06 8.46
C LEU A 263 -8.24 -4.38 9.16
N GLN A 264 -9.45 -4.94 8.99
CA GLN A 264 -10.69 -4.41 9.56
C GLN A 264 -10.61 -4.00 11.06
N ALA A 265 -9.80 -4.67 11.88
CA ALA A 265 -9.67 -4.32 13.30
C ALA A 265 -8.90 -3.03 13.57
N MET A 266 -8.14 -2.50 12.60
CA MET A 266 -7.36 -1.28 12.78
C MET A 266 -8.28 -0.13 13.21
N GLY A 267 -7.98 0.47 14.38
CA GLY A 267 -8.77 1.57 14.92
C GLY A 267 -10.01 1.16 15.73
N LEU A 268 -10.21 -0.13 15.99
CA LEU A 268 -11.15 -0.60 17.00
C LEU A 268 -10.48 -0.69 18.38
N PRO A 269 -11.27 -0.80 19.48
CA PRO A 269 -10.73 -1.10 20.81
C PRO A 269 -9.96 -2.42 20.84
N GLU A 270 -9.10 -2.59 21.84
CA GLU A 270 -8.44 -3.89 22.09
C GLU A 270 -9.47 -5.00 22.25
N GLY A 271 -9.21 -6.15 21.64
CA GLY A 271 -10.13 -7.29 21.64
C GLY A 271 -9.76 -8.33 20.61
N LYS A 272 -10.57 -9.39 20.54
CA LYS A 272 -10.38 -10.48 19.59
C LYS A 272 -11.21 -10.26 18.32
N TYR A 273 -10.58 -10.46 17.19
CA TYR A 273 -11.17 -10.27 15.86
C TYR A 273 -10.93 -11.51 14.99
N ILE A 274 -11.76 -11.69 13.95
CA ILE A 274 -11.65 -12.83 13.04
C ILE A 274 -11.33 -12.30 11.64
N TYR A 275 -10.22 -12.73 11.05
CA TYR A 275 -9.87 -12.46 9.66
C TYR A 275 -9.65 -13.77 8.90
N ASN A 276 -10.38 -13.97 7.80
CA ASN A 276 -10.36 -15.21 7.01
C ASN A 276 -10.54 -16.49 7.86
N GLY A 277 -11.41 -16.43 8.88
CA GLY A 277 -11.69 -17.55 9.78
C GLY A 277 -10.62 -17.80 10.85
N VAL A 278 -9.62 -16.93 10.95
CA VAL A 278 -8.55 -17.01 11.97
C VAL A 278 -8.76 -15.91 13.00
N GLU A 279 -8.79 -16.29 14.28
CA GLU A 279 -8.83 -15.35 15.40
C GLU A 279 -7.46 -14.68 15.58
N TYR A 280 -7.45 -13.38 15.79
CA TYR A 280 -6.29 -12.59 16.17
C TYR A 280 -6.67 -11.57 17.25
N GLU A 281 -5.67 -11.16 18.02
CA GLU A 281 -5.74 -10.18 19.10
C GLU A 281 -4.93 -8.94 18.71
#